data_AF-A0A0Q0DV94-F1
#
_entry.id   AF-A0A0Q0DV94-F1
#
_cell.length_a   1.000
_cell.length_b   1.000
_cell.length_c   1.000
_cell.angle_alpha   90.00
_cell.angle_beta   90.00
_cell.angle_gamma   90.00
#
_symmetry.space_group_name_H-M   'P 1'
#
loop_
_entity.id
_entity.type
_entity.pdbx_description
1 polymer ?
#
loop_
_entity_poly.entity_id
_entity_poly.type
_entity_poly.pdbx_seq_one_letter_code
_entity_poly.pdbx_strand_id
1 'polypeptide(L)'
;MRQFERDDELRAAAGDVDVDVDAQLRVQRRKDVLSWNSNKRRTALRIATPLWADLAAIEAIYVEARRLTAVTGVPHEVDHIVPIQGKRVCGLHVEVNLQILTKVDNVKKHARFHDQT
;
A
#
# COMPACT_ATOMS: atom_id res chain seq x y z
N MET A 1 7.47 10.95 -6.79
CA MET A 1 7.59 10.88 -8.25
C MET A 1 9.02 11.11 -8.67
N ARG A 2 9.48 10.37 -9.68
CA ARG A 2 10.78 10.56 -10.35
C ARG A 2 10.71 11.78 -11.28
N GLN A 3 11.88 12.33 -11.65
CA GLN A 3 11.94 13.55 -12.48
C GLN A 3 11.17 13.39 -13.79
N PHE A 4 11.40 12.30 -14.52
CA PHE A 4 10.70 12.02 -15.78
C PHE A 4 9.18 11.92 -15.62
N GLU A 5 8.69 11.51 -14.44
CA GLU A 5 7.25 11.38 -14.20
C GLU A 5 6.59 12.75 -14.14
N ARG A 6 7.28 13.72 -13.53
CA ARG A 6 6.87 15.13 -13.48
C ARG A 6 6.96 15.79 -14.84
N ASP A 7 8.04 15.52 -15.58
CA ASP A 7 8.24 16.07 -16.91
C ASP A 7 7.14 15.59 -17.88
N ASP A 8 6.74 14.32 -17.78
CA ASP A 8 5.60 13.78 -18.52
C ASP A 8 4.26 14.44 -18.13
N GLU A 9 4.05 14.75 -16.84
CA GLU A 9 2.84 15.46 -16.38
C GLU A 9 2.79 16.89 -16.91
N LEU A 10 3.92 17.60 -16.88
CA LEU A 10 4.05 18.94 -17.43
C LEU A 10 3.83 18.96 -18.94
N ARG A 11 4.43 18.02 -19.67
CA ARG A 11 4.19 17.85 -21.12
C ARG A 11 2.73 17.55 -21.40
N ALA A 12 2.15 16.53 -20.75
CA ALA A 12 0.74 16.20 -20.93
C ALA A 12 -0.23 17.37 -20.70
N ALA A 13 0.15 18.36 -19.88
CA ALA A 13 -0.61 19.57 -19.61
C ALA A 13 -0.34 20.73 -20.59
N ALA A 14 0.78 20.73 -21.33
CA ALA A 14 1.20 21.80 -22.23
C ALA A 14 0.52 21.72 -23.62
N GLY A 15 0.24 20.51 -24.13
CA GLY A 15 -0.67 20.31 -25.26
C GLY A 15 -0.10 20.50 -26.66
N ASP A 16 1.20 20.26 -26.88
CA ASP A 16 1.78 20.17 -28.24
C ASP A 16 1.31 18.89 -28.96
N VAL A 17 1.22 18.88 -30.29
CA VAL A 17 0.21 18.03 -30.97
C VAL A 17 0.60 16.54 -31.13
N ASP A 18 1.91 16.20 -31.18
CA ASP A 18 2.37 14.83 -31.47
C ASP A 18 3.06 14.11 -30.30
N VAL A 19 3.78 14.83 -29.42
CA VAL A 19 4.53 14.25 -28.31
C VAL A 19 3.66 14.11 -27.05
N ASP A 20 2.56 14.86 -27.00
CA ASP A 20 1.72 15.01 -25.81
C ASP A 20 0.67 13.91 -25.70
N VAL A 21 0.20 13.33 -26.81
CA VAL A 21 -0.71 12.16 -26.77
C VAL A 21 -0.03 10.99 -26.05
N ASP A 22 1.23 10.72 -26.40
CA ASP A 22 2.01 9.67 -25.74
C ASP A 22 2.29 10.00 -24.26
N ALA A 23 2.55 11.27 -23.93
CA ALA A 23 2.72 11.70 -22.55
C ALA A 23 1.42 11.56 -21.73
N GLN A 24 0.28 11.97 -22.30
CA GLN A 24 -1.05 11.81 -21.71
C GLN A 24 -1.39 10.34 -21.49
N LEU A 25 -1.13 9.46 -22.47
CA LEU A 25 -1.32 8.02 -22.34
C LEU A 25 -0.43 7.44 -21.23
N ARG A 26 0.83 7.88 -21.11
CA ARG A 26 1.72 7.44 -20.01
C ARG A 26 1.22 7.91 -18.64
N VAL A 27 0.74 9.15 -18.53
CA VAL A 27 0.17 9.69 -17.29
C VAL A 27 -1.11 8.95 -16.92
N GLN A 28 -2.02 8.75 -17.89
CA GLN A 28 -3.27 8.03 -17.69
C GLN A 28 -3.04 6.59 -17.26
N ARG A 29 -2.18 5.85 -17.98
CA ARG A 29 -1.81 4.48 -17.64
C ARG A 29 -1.25 4.37 -16.22
N ARG A 30 -0.43 5.34 -15.78
CA ARG A 30 0.07 5.38 -14.39
C ARG A 30 -1.08 5.52 -13.39
N LYS A 31 -2.02 6.43 -13.63
CA LYS A 31 -3.21 6.60 -12.79
C LYS A 31 -4.04 5.33 -12.73
N ASP A 32 -4.24 4.67 -13.88
CA ASP A 32 -5.01 3.42 -13.97
C ASP A 32 -4.35 2.29 -13.17
N VAL A 33 -3.02 2.13 -13.29
CA VAL A 33 -2.27 1.12 -12.54
C VAL A 33 -2.33 1.39 -11.04
N LEU A 34 -2.21 2.65 -10.60
CA LEU A 34 -2.33 3.02 -9.19
C LEU A 34 -3.73 2.74 -8.64
N SER A 35 -4.77 3.10 -9.40
CA SER A 35 -6.17 2.81 -9.07
C SER A 35 -6.42 1.30 -8.98
N TRP A 36 -5.93 0.52 -9.94
CA TRP A 36 -6.04 -0.93 -9.95
C TRP A 36 -5.36 -1.58 -8.73
N ASN A 37 -4.13 -1.15 -8.40
CA ASN A 37 -3.41 -1.66 -7.23
C ASN A 37 -4.14 -1.33 -5.92
N SER A 38 -4.67 -0.10 -5.79
CA SER A 38 -5.45 0.32 -4.63
C SER A 38 -6.73 -0.52 -4.48
N ASN A 39 -7.47 -0.70 -5.58
CA ASN A 39 -8.68 -1.52 -5.60
C ASN A 39 -8.39 -2.98 -5.28
N LYS A 40 -7.32 -3.55 -5.84
CA LYS A 40 -6.89 -4.92 -5.55
C LYS A 40 -6.59 -5.12 -4.07
N ARG A 41 -5.85 -4.18 -3.46
CA ARG A 41 -5.54 -4.21 -2.02
C ARG A 41 -6.81 -4.12 -1.18
N ARG A 42 -7.70 -3.16 -1.49
CA ARG A 42 -8.96 -2.97 -0.76
C ARG A 42 -9.85 -4.21 -0.82
N THR A 43 -9.98 -4.81 -1.99
CA THR A 43 -10.75 -6.05 -2.17
C THR A 43 -10.14 -7.21 -1.38
N ALA A 44 -8.82 -7.37 -1.40
CA ALA A 44 -8.14 -8.41 -0.62
C ALA A 44 -8.36 -8.24 0.88
N LEU A 45 -8.25 -7.02 1.40
CA LEU A 45 -8.54 -6.71 2.81
C LEU A 45 -9.99 -7.05 3.16
N ARG A 46 -10.96 -6.61 2.34
CA ARG A 46 -12.37 -6.88 2.56
C ARG A 46 -12.69 -8.38 2.61
N ILE A 47 -12.10 -9.16 1.72
CA ILE A 47 -12.28 -10.62 1.70
C ILE A 47 -11.62 -11.27 2.93
N ALA A 48 -10.46 -10.76 3.36
CA ALA A 48 -9.74 -11.29 4.50
C ALA A 48 -10.28 -10.82 5.86
N THR A 49 -11.23 -9.88 5.90
CA THR A 49 -11.82 -9.36 7.14
C THR A 49 -13.01 -10.23 7.55
N PRO A 50 -12.89 -11.07 8.58
CA PRO A 50 -14.03 -11.84 9.07
C PRO A 50 -15.03 -10.95 9.82
N LEU A 51 -16.27 -11.42 9.95
CA LEU A 51 -17.35 -10.69 10.66
C LEU A 51 -17.04 -10.43 12.14
N TRP A 52 -16.22 -11.27 12.76
CA TRP A 52 -15.85 -11.17 14.16
C TRP A 52 -14.62 -10.30 14.42
N ALA A 53 -13.99 -9.75 13.37
CA ALA A 53 -12.82 -8.89 13.53
C ALA A 53 -13.17 -7.64 14.36
N ASP A 54 -12.29 -7.27 15.29
CA ASP A 54 -12.48 -6.04 16.06
C ASP A 54 -12.00 -4.83 15.24
N LEU A 55 -12.94 -4.19 14.54
CA LEU A 55 -12.66 -3.03 13.70
C LEU A 55 -12.13 -1.84 14.50
N ALA A 56 -12.53 -1.69 15.77
CA ALA A 56 -12.06 -0.61 16.63
C ALA A 56 -10.61 -0.85 17.06
N ALA A 57 -10.26 -2.09 17.41
CA ALA A 57 -8.88 -2.47 17.70
C ALA A 57 -7.97 -2.31 16.48
N ILE A 58 -8.44 -2.71 15.29
CA ILE A 58 -7.72 -2.49 14.03
C ILE A 58 -7.47 -0.99 13.80
N GLU A 59 -8.50 -0.14 13.96
CA GLU A 59 -8.36 1.30 13.82
C GLU A 59 -7.35 1.88 14.82
N ALA A 60 -7.38 1.43 16.08
CA ALA A 60 -6.45 1.85 17.12
C ALA A 60 -4.99 1.55 16.71
N ILE A 61 -4.72 0.41 16.07
CA ILE A 61 -3.38 0.07 15.56
C ILE A 61 -2.95 1.03 14.44
N TYR A 62 -3.85 1.42 13.54
CA TYR A 62 -3.57 2.42 12.49
C TYR A 62 -3.33 3.83 13.08
N VAL A 63 -4.05 4.21 14.13
CA VAL A 63 -3.81 5.45 14.87
C VAL A 63 -2.43 5.41 15.52
N GLU A 64 -2.07 4.30 16.15
CA GLU A 64 -0.79 4.14 16.82
C GLU A 64 0.39 4.19 15.83
N ALA A 65 0.27 3.58 14.64
CA ALA A 65 1.28 3.69 13.60
C ALA A 65 1.51 5.16 13.15
N ARG A 66 0.44 5.94 13.04
CA ARG A 66 0.53 7.39 12.74
C ARG A 66 1.18 8.16 13.89
N ARG A 67 0.83 7.83 15.12
CA ARG A 67 1.43 8.43 16.33
C ARG A 67 2.92 8.15 16.40
N LEU A 68 3.34 6.90 16.20
CA LEU A 68 4.75 6.49 16.19
C LEU A 68 5.52 7.21 15.07
N THR A 69 4.91 7.39 13.90
CA THR A 69 5.50 8.17 12.82
C THR A 69 5.76 9.62 13.24
N ALA A 70 4.77 10.26 13.88
CA ALA A 70 4.89 11.64 14.33
C ALA A 70 5.93 11.80 15.45
N VAL A 71 5.99 10.84 16.38
CA VAL A 71 6.90 10.91 17.55
C VAL A 71 8.34 10.59 17.19
N THR A 72 8.57 9.59 16.34
CA THR A 72 9.93 9.12 16.01
C THR A 72 10.52 9.83 14.79
N GLY A 73 9.70 10.50 13.97
CA GLY A 73 10.10 11.06 12.68
C GLY A 73 10.39 10.01 11.61
N VAL A 74 10.25 8.72 11.93
CA VAL A 74 10.44 7.61 11.00
C VAL A 74 9.06 7.15 10.51
N PRO A 75 8.83 7.00 9.19
CA PRO A 75 7.56 6.48 8.69
C PRO A 75 7.29 5.06 9.21
N HIS A 76 6.16 4.87 9.89
CA HIS A 76 5.64 3.58 10.32
C HIS A 76 4.39 3.19 9.52
N GLU A 77 4.25 1.90 9.23
CA GLU A 77 3.14 1.32 8.49
C GLU A 77 2.60 0.09 9.23
N VAL A 78 1.29 -0.16 9.10
CA VAL A 78 0.67 -1.38 9.60
C VAL A 78 0.85 -2.50 8.57
N ASP A 79 1.42 -3.61 9.03
CA ASP A 79 1.71 -4.81 8.26
C ASP A 79 0.98 -6.03 8.87
N HIS A 80 0.79 -7.07 8.06
CA HIS A 80 0.19 -8.33 8.50
C HIS A 80 1.27 -9.35 8.84
N ILE A 81 1.29 -9.86 10.07
CA ILE A 81 2.25 -10.88 10.52
C ILE A 81 2.21 -12.09 9.57
N VAL A 82 1.02 -12.66 9.39
CA VAL A 82 0.70 -13.60 8.33
C VAL A 82 0.18 -12.81 7.12
N PRO A 83 0.87 -12.84 5.96
CA PRO A 83 0.49 -12.04 4.79
C PRO A 83 -0.86 -12.48 4.23
N ILE A 84 -1.71 -11.52 3.87
CA ILE A 84 -3.02 -11.79 3.23
C ILE A 84 -2.82 -12.47 1.86
N GLN A 85 -1.83 -12.02 1.10
CA GLN A 85 -1.52 -12.51 -0.25
C GLN A 85 -0.15 -13.21 -0.29
N GLY A 86 0.09 -14.13 0.65
CA GLY A 86 1.31 -14.93 0.67
C GLY A 86 1.30 -16.04 -0.38
N LYS A 87 2.48 -16.49 -0.80
CA LYS A 87 2.63 -17.62 -1.73
C LYS A 87 2.24 -18.98 -1.11
N ARG A 88 2.48 -19.12 0.20
CA ARG A 88 2.30 -20.38 0.95
C ARG A 88 1.12 -20.35 1.93
N VAL A 89 0.78 -19.16 2.42
CA VAL A 89 -0.24 -18.95 3.46
C VAL A 89 -1.04 -17.69 3.15
N CYS A 90 -2.27 -17.64 3.64
CA CYS A 90 -3.13 -16.46 3.63
C CYS A 90 -3.57 -16.15 5.07
N GLY A 91 -3.25 -14.94 5.53
CA GLY A 91 -3.70 -14.42 6.82
C GLY A 91 -5.05 -13.71 6.73
N LEU A 92 -5.68 -13.51 7.89
CA LEU A 92 -6.90 -12.72 8.04
C LEU A 92 -6.55 -11.25 8.35
N HIS A 93 -7.45 -10.32 8.01
CA HIS A 93 -7.36 -8.94 8.45
C HIS A 93 -8.07 -8.79 9.81
N VAL A 94 -7.33 -9.09 10.87
CA VAL A 94 -7.79 -9.09 12.26
C VAL A 94 -6.72 -8.45 13.14
N GLU A 95 -7.11 -7.86 14.26
CA GLU A 95 -6.25 -7.11 15.18
C GLU A 95 -5.02 -7.91 15.63
N VAL A 96 -5.17 -9.21 15.90
CA VAL A 96 -4.07 -10.09 16.31
C VAL A 96 -3.08 -10.44 15.20
N ASN A 97 -3.45 -10.21 13.92
CA ASN A 97 -2.58 -10.44 12.78
C ASN A 97 -1.89 -9.15 12.30
N LEU A 98 -2.09 -8.02 12.99
CA LEU A 98 -1.47 -6.75 12.64
C LEU A 98 -0.24 -6.46 13.51
N GLN A 99 0.77 -5.87 12.89
CA GLN A 99 1.96 -5.35 13.55
C GLN A 99 2.34 -4.00 12.96
N ILE A 100 3.00 -3.17 13.77
CA ILE A 100 3.52 -1.88 13.31
C ILE A 100 5.00 -2.08 12.98
N LEU A 101 5.38 -1.81 11.74
CA LEU A 101 6.76 -1.84 11.28
C LEU A 101 7.18 -0.46 10.77
N THR A 102 8.47 -0.18 10.78
CA THR A 102 8.98 0.94 9.98
C THR A 102 8.71 0.65 8.51
N LYS A 103 8.51 1.70 7.71
CA LYS A 103 8.31 1.56 6.25
C LYS A 103 9.45 0.77 5.60
N VAL A 104 10.68 0.96 6.08
CA VAL A 104 11.86 0.24 5.58
C VAL A 104 11.73 -1.26 5.87
N ASP A 105 11.33 -1.63 7.07
CA ASP A 105 11.21 -3.04 7.46
C ASP A 105 10.00 -3.70 6.81
N ASN A 106 8.89 -2.98 6.66
CA ASN A 106 7.71 -3.46 5.92
C ASN A 106 8.07 -3.78 4.44
N VAL A 107 8.79 -2.86 3.78
CA VAL A 107 9.29 -3.07 2.42
C VAL A 107 10.22 -4.27 2.36
N LYS A 108 11.15 -4.41 3.32
CA LYS A 108 12.01 -5.59 3.39
C LYS A 108 11.19 -6.87 3.57
N LYS A 109 10.19 -6.91 4.45
CA LYS A 109 9.39 -8.11 4.71
C LYS A 109 8.63 -8.58 3.46
N HIS A 110 7.99 -7.67 2.73
CA HIS A 110 7.06 -8.00 1.64
C HIS A 110 5.96 -8.98 2.10
N ALA A 111 5.42 -9.80 1.20
CA ALA A 111 4.45 -10.85 1.51
C ALA A 111 5.10 -12.15 2.03
N ARG A 112 6.24 -12.05 2.73
CA ARG A 112 6.92 -13.21 3.30
C ARG A 112 6.35 -13.55 4.66
N PHE A 113 6.09 -14.84 4.85
CA PHE A 113 5.80 -15.43 6.16
C PHE A 113 7.06 -16.14 6.63
N HIS A 114 7.61 -15.69 7.75
CA HIS A 114 8.72 -16.35 8.44
C HIS A 114 8.12 -17.36 9.40
N ASP A 115 8.35 -18.63 9.09
CA ASP A 115 7.97 -19.72 9.99
C ASP A 115 8.96 -19.72 11.14
N GLN A 116 8.46 -19.65 12.37
CA GLN A 116 9.28 -19.87 13.56
C GLN A 116 9.26 -21.37 13.85
N THR A 117 10.02 -22.12 13.06
CA THR A 117 10.36 -23.53 13.35
C THR A 117 11.41 -23.63 14.43
#